data_AF-A0A965B696-F1
#
_entry.id   AF-A0A965B696-F1
#
_cell.length_a   1.000
_cell.length_b   1.000
_cell.length_c   1.000
_cell.angle_alpha   90.00
_cell.angle_beta   90.00
_cell.angle_gamma   90.00
#
_symmetry.space_group_name_H-M   'P 1'
#
loop_
_entity.id
_entity.type
_entity.pdbx_description
1 polymer ?
#
loop_
_entity_poly.entity_id
_entity_poly.type
_entity_poly.pdbx_seq_one_letter_code
_entity_poly.pdbx_strand_id
1 'polypeptide(L)'
;MSVLVFGVSHRSAPVSVLEQLTADESEHSKLVARILESPLVSEAMLLSTCNRVEVYAVVEAFHGGLSAIGQVLAERSGLSIGDLTRHAYVRYSDAAVEHLFTVASGLDSAVIGEQQVLGQVRRAYAGAEANRSVGRVLHDLVQRALAVGKRVHAETAIDAAGVEDLGVAVDPIVVDSVVRIGDDISWIEASPPRFPGLSVDYELDYGAGP
;
A
#
# COMPACT_ATOMS: atom_id res chain seq x y z
N MET A 1 15.28 -8.50 -2.45
CA MET A 1 13.85 -8.38 -2.11
C MET A 1 13.42 -6.92 -2.05
N SER A 2 12.21 -6.58 -2.48
CA SER A 2 11.63 -5.23 -2.33
C SER A 2 10.11 -5.29 -2.18
N VAL A 3 9.51 -4.21 -1.70
CA VAL A 3 8.04 -4.12 -1.58
C VAL A 3 7.42 -3.81 -2.94
N LEU A 4 6.34 -4.50 -3.26
CA LEU A 4 5.48 -4.27 -4.41
C LEU A 4 4.06 -4.05 -3.90
N VAL A 5 3.36 -3.08 -4.50
CA VAL A 5 1.90 -3.00 -4.38
C VAL A 5 1.27 -3.25 -5.74
N PHE A 6 0.33 -4.19 -5.78
CA PHE A 6 -0.60 -4.36 -6.87
C PHE A 6 -1.96 -3.84 -6.40
N GLY A 7 -2.49 -2.81 -7.05
CA GLY A 7 -3.70 -2.15 -6.58
C GLY A 7 -4.68 -1.84 -7.69
N VAL A 8 -5.96 -1.85 -7.32
CA VAL A 8 -7.05 -1.27 -8.10
C VAL A 8 -7.83 -0.36 -7.16
N SER A 9 -8.16 0.85 -7.61
CA SER A 9 -8.90 1.82 -6.78
C SER A 9 -10.03 2.47 -7.57
N HIS A 10 -10.88 3.21 -6.86
CA HIS A 10 -11.97 4.00 -7.42
C HIS A 10 -11.51 5.03 -8.46
N ARG A 11 -10.21 5.38 -8.48
CA ARG A 11 -9.62 6.29 -9.48
C ARG A 11 -9.21 5.57 -10.76
N SER A 12 -8.88 4.28 -10.68
CA SER A 12 -8.35 3.50 -11.81
C SER A 12 -9.38 2.55 -12.45
N ALA A 13 -10.48 2.27 -11.74
CA ALA A 13 -11.49 1.33 -12.19
C ALA A 13 -12.91 1.77 -11.83
N PRO A 14 -13.91 1.39 -12.65
CA PRO A 14 -15.30 1.54 -12.27
C PRO A 14 -15.65 0.63 -11.09
N VAL A 15 -16.69 1.00 -10.34
CA VAL A 15 -17.17 0.26 -9.16
C VAL A 15 -17.41 -1.23 -9.45
N SER A 16 -17.94 -1.57 -10.63
CA SER A 16 -18.19 -2.98 -11.02
C SER A 16 -16.91 -3.84 -11.02
N VAL A 17 -15.76 -3.27 -11.37
CA VAL A 17 -14.47 -3.98 -11.34
C VAL A 17 -13.98 -4.13 -9.89
N LEU A 18 -14.18 -3.10 -9.06
CA LEU A 18 -13.87 -3.19 -7.63
C LEU A 18 -14.72 -4.24 -6.92
N GLU A 19 -16.01 -4.33 -7.22
CA GLU A 19 -16.90 -5.36 -6.68
C GLU A 19 -16.42 -6.77 -7.03
N GLN A 20 -15.97 -6.98 -8.28
CA GLN A 20 -15.40 -8.25 -8.72
C GLN A 20 -14.08 -8.60 -8.01
N LEU A 21 -13.30 -7.60 -7.57
CA LEU A 21 -12.04 -7.81 -6.86
C LEU A 21 -12.20 -7.87 -5.33
N THR A 22 -13.26 -7.25 -4.80
CA THR A 22 -13.51 -7.15 -3.37
C THR A 22 -13.84 -8.52 -2.79
N ALA A 23 -13.03 -8.96 -1.85
CA ALA A 23 -13.20 -10.22 -1.15
C ALA A 23 -13.88 -10.06 0.20
N ASP A 24 -14.66 -11.06 0.59
CA ASP A 24 -15.18 -11.14 1.95
C ASP A 24 -14.01 -11.34 2.91
N GLU A 25 -14.12 -10.82 4.14
CA GLU A 25 -13.05 -10.89 5.14
C GLU A 25 -12.60 -12.34 5.41
N SER A 26 -13.53 -13.30 5.30
CA SER A 26 -13.24 -14.75 5.44
C SER A 26 -12.41 -15.36 4.28
N GLU A 27 -12.33 -14.68 3.13
CA GLU A 27 -11.56 -15.09 1.97
C GLU A 27 -10.18 -14.43 1.92
N HIS A 28 -9.97 -13.32 2.64
CA HIS A 28 -8.72 -12.55 2.60
C HIS A 28 -7.51 -13.41 2.94
N SER A 29 -7.60 -14.19 4.01
CA SER A 29 -6.51 -15.08 4.44
C SER A 29 -6.20 -16.17 3.40
N LYS A 30 -7.22 -16.68 2.70
CA LYS A 30 -7.04 -17.67 1.63
C LYS A 30 -6.34 -17.07 0.42
N LEU A 31 -6.70 -15.85 0.02
CA LEU A 31 -6.06 -15.19 -1.11
C LEU A 31 -4.59 -14.89 -0.81
N VAL A 32 -4.32 -14.35 0.38
CA VAL A 32 -2.95 -14.08 0.82
C VAL A 32 -2.14 -15.37 0.91
N ALA A 33 -2.71 -16.46 1.46
CA ALA A 33 -2.04 -17.76 1.51
C ALA A 33 -1.66 -18.28 0.10
N ARG A 34 -2.57 -18.17 -0.88
CA ARG A 34 -2.30 -18.55 -2.27
C ARG A 34 -1.20 -17.71 -2.92
N ILE A 35 -1.11 -16.42 -2.59
CA ILE A 35 -0.03 -15.56 -3.08
C ILE A 35 1.32 -16.02 -2.51
N LEU A 36 1.35 -16.40 -1.23
CA LEU A 36 2.54 -16.90 -0.54
C LEU A 36 2.95 -18.32 -0.94
N GLU A 37 2.15 -19.06 -1.72
CA GLU A 37 2.59 -20.32 -2.33
C GLU A 37 3.67 -20.08 -3.41
N SER A 38 3.76 -18.86 -3.95
CA SER A 38 4.82 -18.48 -4.87
C SER A 38 6.14 -18.28 -4.12
N PRO A 39 7.24 -18.96 -4.51
CA PRO A 39 8.55 -18.76 -3.88
C PRO A 39 9.14 -17.36 -4.15
N LEU A 40 8.48 -16.56 -4.99
CA LEU A 40 8.89 -15.19 -5.33
C LEU A 40 8.26 -14.15 -4.40
N VAL A 41 7.41 -14.57 -3.46
CA VAL A 41 6.73 -13.70 -2.49
C VAL A 41 6.97 -14.22 -1.07
N SER A 42 7.58 -13.41 -0.21
CA SER A 42 7.93 -13.80 1.16
C SER A 42 6.97 -13.26 2.22
N GLU A 43 6.32 -12.13 1.94
CA GLU A 43 5.32 -11.52 2.81
C GLU A 43 4.19 -10.95 1.96
N ALA A 44 2.95 -10.96 2.47
CA ALA A 44 1.79 -10.37 1.80
C ALA A 44 0.72 -9.88 2.79
N MET A 45 0.12 -8.74 2.47
CA MET A 45 -1.01 -8.13 3.17
C MET A 45 -2.03 -7.62 2.14
N LEU A 46 -3.31 -7.91 2.38
CA LEU A 46 -4.42 -7.43 1.56
C LEU A 46 -5.14 -6.28 2.26
N LEU A 47 -5.21 -5.13 1.61
CA LEU A 47 -6.08 -4.01 1.98
C LEU A 47 -7.28 -4.00 1.01
N SER A 48 -8.43 -4.42 1.51
CA SER A 48 -9.69 -4.40 0.76
C SER A 48 -10.67 -3.45 1.44
N THR A 49 -11.14 -2.45 0.71
CA THR A 49 -12.15 -1.47 1.12
C THR A 49 -13.19 -1.33 0.02
N CYS A 50 -14.23 -0.51 0.20
CA CYS A 50 -15.16 -0.18 -0.88
C CYS A 50 -14.52 0.60 -2.04
N ASN A 51 -13.37 1.26 -1.79
CA ASN A 51 -12.73 2.18 -2.73
C ASN A 51 -11.40 1.67 -3.28
N ARG A 52 -10.87 0.56 -2.76
CA ARG A 52 -9.62 -0.06 -3.23
C ARG A 52 -9.48 -1.52 -2.84
N VAL A 53 -8.76 -2.26 -3.67
CA VAL A 53 -8.22 -3.59 -3.39
C VAL A 53 -6.74 -3.55 -3.71
N GLU A 54 -5.91 -3.70 -2.69
CA GLU A 54 -4.45 -3.59 -2.79
C GLU A 54 -3.77 -4.77 -2.09
N VAL A 55 -2.84 -5.41 -2.79
CA VAL A 55 -1.93 -6.38 -2.20
C VAL A 55 -0.56 -5.74 -2.07
N TYR A 56 -0.11 -5.59 -0.83
CA TYR A 56 1.27 -5.22 -0.50
C TYR A 56 2.05 -6.50 -0.26
N ALA A 57 3.17 -6.68 -0.96
CA ALA A 57 3.95 -7.90 -0.89
C ALA A 57 5.45 -7.62 -0.91
N VAL A 58 6.22 -8.47 -0.23
CA VAL A 58 7.69 -8.49 -0.35
C VAL A 58 8.04 -9.53 -1.39
N VAL A 59 8.72 -9.10 -2.45
CA VAL A 59 8.98 -9.93 -3.63
C VAL A 59 10.46 -9.99 -3.96
N GLU A 60 10.91 -11.15 -4.46
CA GLU A 60 12.30 -11.36 -4.89
C GLU A 60 12.62 -10.56 -6.17
N ALA A 61 11.67 -10.56 -7.12
CA ALA A 61 11.80 -9.87 -8.39
C ALA A 61 10.46 -9.28 -8.83
N PHE A 62 10.51 -8.09 -9.42
CA PHE A 62 9.33 -7.33 -9.84
C PHE A 62 8.35 -8.15 -10.69
N HIS A 63 8.80 -8.68 -11.83
CA HIS A 63 7.93 -9.41 -12.76
C HIS A 63 7.36 -10.70 -12.15
N GLY A 64 8.17 -11.39 -11.34
CA GLY A 64 7.77 -12.62 -10.66
C GLY A 64 6.65 -12.39 -9.65
N GLY A 65 6.85 -11.43 -8.75
CA GLY A 65 5.84 -11.04 -7.75
C GLY A 65 4.57 -10.48 -8.39
N LEU A 66 4.71 -9.62 -9.39
CA LEU A 66 3.59 -9.07 -10.15
C LEU A 66 2.74 -10.18 -10.78
N SER A 67 3.37 -11.16 -11.43
CA SER A 67 2.66 -12.28 -12.04
C SER A 67 1.93 -13.14 -11.01
N ALA A 68 2.60 -13.45 -9.88
CA ALA A 68 2.01 -14.27 -8.82
C ALA A 68 0.74 -13.62 -8.23
N ILE A 69 0.81 -12.33 -7.92
CA ILE A 69 -0.33 -11.59 -7.36
C ILE A 69 -1.43 -11.43 -8.39
N GLY A 70 -1.09 -10.99 -9.60
CA GLY A 70 -2.04 -10.75 -10.68
C GLY A 70 -2.82 -12.02 -11.05
N GLN A 71 -2.18 -13.18 -11.05
CA GLN A 71 -2.83 -14.45 -11.32
C GLN A 71 -3.86 -14.82 -10.25
N VAL A 72 -3.52 -14.72 -8.97
CA VAL A 72 -4.45 -15.04 -7.87
C VAL A 72 -5.68 -14.11 -7.91
N LEU A 73 -5.46 -12.81 -8.15
CA LEU A 73 -6.55 -11.84 -8.23
C LEU A 73 -7.43 -12.04 -9.47
N ALA A 74 -6.83 -12.35 -10.63
CA ALA A 74 -7.57 -12.65 -11.86
C ALA A 74 -8.46 -13.88 -11.69
N GLU A 75 -7.90 -14.98 -11.17
CA GLU A 75 -8.65 -16.22 -10.93
C GLU A 75 -9.79 -16.01 -9.93
N ARG A 76 -9.57 -15.21 -8.88
CA ARG A 76 -10.60 -14.91 -7.88
C ARG A 76 -11.72 -14.05 -8.46
N SER A 77 -11.38 -13.01 -9.21
CA SER A 77 -12.35 -12.05 -9.75
C SER A 77 -13.07 -12.54 -11.00
N GLY A 78 -12.56 -13.59 -11.65
CA GLY A 78 -13.04 -14.05 -12.95
C GLY A 78 -12.63 -13.14 -14.11
N LEU A 79 -11.80 -12.12 -13.84
CA LEU A 79 -11.26 -11.24 -14.87
C LEU A 79 -10.09 -11.91 -15.59
N SER A 80 -9.94 -11.61 -16.88
CA SER A 80 -8.69 -11.94 -17.57
C SER A 80 -7.55 -11.09 -17.00
N ILE A 81 -6.31 -11.61 -17.03
CA ILE A 81 -5.13 -10.83 -16.65
C ILE A 81 -5.06 -9.52 -17.46
N GLY A 82 -5.42 -9.58 -18.75
CA GLY A 82 -5.45 -8.40 -19.61
C GLY A 82 -6.43 -7.33 -19.14
N ASP A 83 -7.62 -7.71 -18.69
CA ASP A 83 -8.62 -6.74 -18.22
C ASP A 83 -8.29 -6.22 -16.83
N LEU A 84 -7.76 -7.08 -15.95
CA LEU A 84 -7.28 -6.65 -14.64
C LEU A 84 -6.15 -5.61 -14.77
N THR A 85 -5.17 -5.86 -15.64
CA THR A 85 -4.01 -4.97 -15.84
C THR A 85 -4.35 -3.63 -16.49
N ARG A 86 -5.49 -3.50 -17.21
CA ARG A 86 -5.97 -2.19 -17.69
C ARG A 86 -6.37 -1.25 -16.55
N HIS A 87 -6.79 -1.80 -15.43
CA HIS A 87 -7.30 -1.08 -14.27
C HIS A 87 -6.30 -1.03 -13.11
N ALA A 88 -5.34 -1.95 -13.09
CA ALA A 88 -4.36 -2.03 -12.03
C ALA A 88 -3.29 -0.96 -12.14
N TYR A 89 -2.88 -0.43 -11.00
CA TYR A 89 -1.59 0.24 -10.85
C TYR A 89 -0.63 -0.68 -10.08
N VAL A 90 0.64 -0.54 -10.42
CA VAL A 90 1.73 -1.23 -9.73
C VAL A 90 2.73 -0.17 -9.27
N ARG A 91 3.21 -0.30 -8.04
CA ARG A 91 4.35 0.47 -7.52
C ARG A 91 5.35 -0.50 -6.90
N TYR A 92 6.63 -0.13 -6.94
CA TYR A 92 7.73 -1.00 -6.53
C TYR A 92 8.78 -0.20 -5.77
N SER A 93 9.42 -0.84 -4.78
CA SER A 93 10.37 -0.22 -3.86
C SER A 93 9.76 1.03 -3.23
N ASP A 94 10.40 2.17 -3.39
CA ASP A 94 10.11 3.42 -2.67
C ASP A 94 8.73 3.95 -3.05
N ALA A 95 8.35 3.81 -4.31
CA ALA A 95 7.03 4.20 -4.80
C ALA A 95 5.89 3.37 -4.18
N ALA A 96 6.16 2.14 -3.74
CA ALA A 96 5.16 1.34 -3.00
C ALA A 96 5.01 1.84 -1.56
N VAL A 97 6.08 2.34 -0.97
CA VAL A 97 6.06 2.92 0.38
C VAL A 97 5.36 4.28 0.38
N GLU A 98 5.73 5.17 -0.54
CA GLU A 98 5.05 6.45 -0.79
C GLU A 98 3.54 6.26 -0.91
N HIS A 99 3.14 5.24 -1.68
CA HIS A 99 1.75 4.91 -1.90
C HIS A 99 1.05 4.50 -0.60
N LEU A 100 1.64 3.59 0.20
CA LEU A 100 1.04 3.20 1.48
C LEU A 100 0.91 4.39 2.44
N PHE A 101 1.90 5.28 2.48
CA PHE A 101 1.84 6.48 3.32
C PHE A 101 0.72 7.41 2.86
N THR A 102 0.63 7.65 1.55
CA THR A 102 -0.43 8.46 0.94
C THR A 102 -1.81 7.88 1.26
N VAL A 103 -1.97 6.56 1.15
CA VAL A 103 -3.21 5.85 1.52
C VAL A 103 -3.50 5.96 3.02
N ALA A 104 -2.52 5.68 3.89
CA ALA A 104 -2.72 5.72 5.34
C ALA A 104 -3.01 7.13 5.87
N SER A 105 -2.56 8.17 5.17
CA SER A 105 -2.86 9.58 5.46
C SER A 105 -4.19 10.08 4.89
N GLY A 106 -4.97 9.25 4.19
CA GLY A 106 -6.24 9.65 3.60
C GLY A 106 -6.12 10.57 2.38
N LEU A 107 -4.93 10.68 1.79
CA LEU A 107 -4.65 11.57 0.66
C LEU A 107 -5.10 10.98 -0.67
N ASP A 108 -5.16 9.65 -0.76
CA ASP A 108 -5.76 8.92 -1.89
C ASP A 108 -7.14 8.35 -1.50
N SER A 109 -7.94 9.06 -0.72
CA SER A 109 -9.31 8.64 -0.40
C SER A 109 -10.33 9.36 -1.26
N ALA A 110 -11.52 8.76 -1.42
CA ALA A 110 -12.63 9.40 -2.13
C ALA A 110 -13.06 10.72 -1.45
N VAL A 111 -12.91 10.75 -0.12
CA VAL A 111 -13.01 11.91 0.75
C VAL A 111 -11.60 12.17 1.28
N ILE A 112 -10.96 13.24 0.80
CA ILE A 112 -9.58 13.57 1.18
C ILE A 112 -9.52 13.88 2.68
N GLY A 113 -8.57 13.27 3.38
CA GLY A 113 -8.41 13.46 4.83
C GLY A 113 -9.29 12.55 5.69
N GLU A 114 -10.00 11.58 5.12
CA GLU A 114 -10.73 10.62 5.95
C GLU A 114 -9.77 9.82 6.86
N GLN A 115 -10.11 9.70 8.14
CA GLN A 115 -9.35 8.85 9.06
C GLN A 115 -9.75 7.37 8.98
N GLN A 116 -10.82 7.03 8.24
CA GLN A 116 -11.34 5.67 8.15
C GLN A 116 -10.33 4.72 7.49
N VAL A 117 -9.62 5.17 6.46
CA VAL A 117 -8.63 4.37 5.74
C VAL A 117 -7.43 4.01 6.63
N LEU A 118 -6.98 4.91 7.51
CA LEU A 118 -5.96 4.63 8.51
C LEU A 118 -6.38 3.46 9.43
N GLY A 119 -7.65 3.44 9.83
CA GLY A 119 -8.25 2.34 10.59
C GLY A 119 -8.34 1.04 9.79
N GLN A 120 -8.62 1.11 8.49
CA GLN A 120 -8.66 -0.04 7.58
C GLN A 120 -7.26 -0.65 7.37
N VAL A 121 -6.23 0.18 7.17
CA VAL A 121 -4.82 -0.26 7.10
C VAL A 121 -4.43 -1.00 8.39
N ARG A 122 -4.78 -0.44 9.55
CA ARG A 122 -4.53 -1.10 10.85
C ARG A 122 -5.19 -2.47 10.97
N ARG A 123 -6.44 -2.61 10.52
CA ARG A 123 -7.17 -3.89 10.54
C ARG A 123 -6.59 -4.91 9.56
N ALA A 124 -6.28 -4.48 8.34
CA ALA A 124 -5.62 -5.33 7.34
C ALA A 124 -4.31 -5.91 7.87
N TYR A 125 -3.50 -5.07 8.51
CA TYR A 125 -2.27 -5.50 9.17
C TYR A 125 -2.52 -6.49 10.32
N ALA A 126 -3.45 -6.21 11.23
CA ALA A 126 -3.75 -7.10 12.35
C ALA A 126 -4.21 -8.49 11.85
N GLY A 127 -5.02 -8.53 10.79
CA GLY A 127 -5.41 -9.77 10.14
C GLY A 127 -4.23 -10.52 9.51
N ALA A 128 -3.34 -9.80 8.83
CA ALA A 128 -2.15 -10.39 8.22
C ALA A 128 -1.16 -10.94 9.27
N GLU A 129 -0.96 -10.22 10.38
CA GLU A 129 -0.14 -10.64 11.51
C GLU A 129 -0.70 -11.90 12.17
N ALA A 130 -2.02 -11.93 12.44
CA ALA A 130 -2.69 -13.10 13.01
C ALA A 130 -2.55 -14.35 12.13
N ASN A 131 -2.52 -14.17 10.81
CA ASN A 131 -2.33 -15.24 9.83
C ASN A 131 -0.85 -15.53 9.50
N ARG A 132 0.10 -14.82 10.13
CA ARG A 132 1.55 -14.92 9.87
C ARG A 132 1.91 -14.72 8.40
N SER A 133 1.17 -13.86 7.71
CA SER A 133 1.42 -13.55 6.30
C SER A 133 2.29 -12.31 6.11
N VAL A 134 2.51 -11.53 7.18
CA VAL A 134 3.49 -10.45 7.23
C VAL A 134 4.69 -10.89 8.06
N GLY A 135 5.87 -10.46 7.64
CA GLY A 135 7.11 -10.61 8.36
C GLY A 135 7.61 -9.24 8.81
N ARG A 136 8.93 -9.12 9.00
CA ARG A 136 9.54 -7.90 9.53
C ARG A 136 9.36 -6.71 8.58
N VAL A 137 9.46 -6.93 7.28
CA VAL A 137 9.49 -5.82 6.30
C VAL A 137 8.12 -5.14 6.23
N LEU A 138 7.04 -5.90 6.06
CA LEU A 138 5.68 -5.32 6.05
C LEU A 138 5.24 -4.85 7.43
N HIS A 139 5.71 -5.49 8.52
CA HIS A 139 5.48 -5.01 9.88
C HIS A 139 6.01 -3.58 10.05
N ASP A 140 7.32 -3.37 9.81
CA ASP A 140 7.97 -2.08 10.00
C ASP A 140 7.35 -1.01 9.10
N LEU A 141 7.10 -1.36 7.84
CA LEU A 141 6.45 -0.47 6.86
C LEU A 141 5.06 -0.02 7.34
N VAL A 142 4.21 -0.94 7.80
CA VAL A 142 2.85 -0.57 8.22
C VAL A 142 2.87 0.22 9.54
N GLN A 143 3.71 -0.12 10.52
CA GLN A 143 3.80 0.67 11.76
C GLN A 143 4.16 2.12 11.45
N ARG A 144 5.05 2.34 10.49
CA ARG A 144 5.44 3.68 10.03
C ARG A 144 4.34 4.37 9.26
N ALA A 145 3.67 3.70 8.32
CA ALA A 145 2.54 4.26 7.61
C ALA A 145 1.43 4.73 8.58
N LEU A 146 1.16 3.94 9.63
CA LEU A 146 0.21 4.30 10.67
C LEU A 146 0.66 5.51 11.50
N ALA A 147 1.97 5.67 11.73
CA ALA A 147 2.53 6.83 12.43
C ALA A 147 2.47 8.09 11.55
N VAL A 148 2.86 7.98 10.28
CA VAL A 148 2.77 9.05 9.26
C VAL A 148 1.34 9.54 9.14
N GLY A 149 0.37 8.63 8.96
CA GLY A 149 -1.05 9.01 8.87
C GLY A 149 -1.52 9.79 10.09
N LYS A 150 -1.21 9.31 11.31
CA LYS A 150 -1.53 10.02 12.55
C LYS A 150 -0.92 11.42 12.61
N ARG A 151 0.35 11.56 12.22
CA ARG A 151 1.04 12.87 12.20
C ARG A 151 0.41 13.81 11.19
N VAL A 152 0.09 13.34 9.98
CA VAL A 152 -0.59 14.14 8.96
C VAL A 152 -1.92 14.70 9.48
N HIS A 153 -2.74 13.89 10.13
CA HIS A 153 -3.99 14.36 10.75
C HIS A 153 -3.76 15.32 11.93
N ALA A 154 -2.70 15.12 12.73
CA ALA A 154 -2.43 15.93 13.92
C ALA A 154 -1.71 17.27 13.62
N GLU A 155 -0.86 17.30 12.60
CA GLU A 155 0.09 18.38 12.33
C GLU A 155 -0.32 19.22 11.11
N THR A 156 -1.33 18.79 10.35
CA THR A 156 -1.81 19.50 9.15
C THR A 156 -3.29 19.89 9.27
N ALA A 157 -3.72 20.79 8.39
CA ALA A 157 -5.12 21.18 8.27
C ALA A 157 -5.95 20.20 7.42
N ILE A 158 -5.46 18.98 7.17
CA ILE A 158 -6.18 18.01 6.32
C ILE A 158 -7.55 17.62 6.90
N ASP A 159 -7.70 17.65 8.23
CA ASP A 159 -8.95 17.38 8.93
C ASP A 159 -9.87 18.61 9.01
N ALA A 160 -9.39 19.78 8.58
CA ALA A 160 -10.21 20.99 8.57
C ALA A 160 -11.29 20.88 7.48
N ALA A 161 -12.52 21.24 7.83
CA ALA A 161 -13.64 21.24 6.90
C ALA A 161 -13.33 22.11 5.67
N GLY A 162 -13.52 21.55 4.45
CA GLY A 162 -13.40 22.28 3.19
C GLY A 162 -12.21 21.92 2.30
N VAL A 163 -11.37 20.95 2.67
CA VAL A 163 -10.30 20.45 1.76
C VAL A 163 -10.89 19.81 0.49
N GLU A 164 -12.05 19.16 0.61
CA GLU A 164 -12.82 18.63 -0.53
C GLU A 164 -13.38 19.71 -1.46
N ASP A 165 -13.62 20.92 -0.95
CA ASP A 165 -14.31 22.02 -1.66
C ASP A 165 -13.36 22.93 -2.45
N LEU A 166 -12.05 22.69 -2.37
CA LEU A 166 -11.03 23.54 -3.00
C LEU A 166 -10.64 23.12 -4.41
N GLY A 167 -11.03 21.93 -4.88
CA GLY A 167 -10.62 21.44 -6.21
C GLY A 167 -9.10 21.39 -6.43
N VAL A 168 -8.32 21.48 -5.35
CA VAL A 168 -6.86 21.47 -5.38
C VAL A 168 -6.41 20.01 -5.42
N ALA A 169 -5.69 19.64 -6.48
CA ALA A 169 -4.97 18.38 -6.51
C ALA A 169 -3.99 18.35 -5.33
N VAL A 170 -4.19 17.42 -4.41
CA VAL A 170 -3.24 17.18 -3.33
C VAL A 170 -2.14 16.30 -3.91
N ASP A 171 -0.91 16.81 -3.90
CA ASP A 171 0.26 16.06 -4.36
C ASP A 171 0.39 14.76 -3.51
N PRO A 172 0.96 13.67 -4.02
CA PRO A 172 1.26 12.51 -3.18
C PRO A 172 2.33 12.85 -2.13
N ILE A 173 2.43 12.04 -1.07
CA ILE A 173 3.62 12.07 -0.21
C ILE A 173 4.80 11.60 -1.06
N VAL A 174 5.84 12.42 -1.16
CA VAL A 174 7.03 12.13 -1.98
C VAL A 174 8.18 11.72 -1.06
N VAL A 175 8.92 10.70 -1.47
CA VAL A 175 10.20 10.32 -0.88
C VAL A 175 11.32 11.16 -1.52
N ASP A 176 11.85 12.13 -0.78
CA ASP A 176 12.84 13.12 -1.22
C ASP A 176 14.27 12.59 -1.28
N SER A 177 14.69 11.65 -0.42
CA SER A 177 16.05 11.11 -0.49
C SER A 177 16.19 9.68 0.02
N VAL A 178 16.87 8.85 -0.78
CA VAL A 178 17.43 7.56 -0.36
C VAL A 178 18.92 7.70 -0.11
N VAL A 179 19.33 7.86 1.14
CA VAL A 179 20.75 7.81 1.49
C VAL A 179 21.13 6.34 1.68
N ARG A 180 22.08 5.83 0.88
CA ARG A 180 22.72 4.54 1.15
C ARG A 180 24.08 4.78 1.78
N ILE A 181 24.27 4.33 3.03
CA ILE A 181 25.56 4.44 3.73
C ILE A 181 26.06 3.03 4.03
N GLY A 182 27.02 2.53 3.23
CA GLY A 182 27.66 1.23 3.47
C GLY A 182 26.71 0.03 3.40
N ASP A 183 27.24 -1.15 3.73
CA ASP A 183 26.76 -2.45 3.22
C ASP A 183 25.32 -2.87 3.53
N ASP A 184 24.51 -2.19 4.35
CA ASP A 184 23.11 -2.64 4.61
C ASP A 184 22.17 -1.52 5.13
N ILE A 185 22.30 -0.26 4.70
CA ILE A 185 21.40 0.81 5.21
C ILE A 185 20.86 1.68 4.08
N SER A 186 19.54 1.68 3.89
CA SER A 186 18.80 2.60 3.02
C SER A 186 17.87 3.48 3.87
N TRP A 187 18.07 4.79 3.82
CA TRP A 187 17.19 5.79 4.44
C TRP A 187 16.13 6.24 3.45
N ILE A 188 14.98 6.71 3.90
CA ILE A 188 13.98 7.36 3.05
C ILE A 188 13.41 8.58 3.78
N GLU A 189 13.58 9.79 3.22
CA GLU A 189 12.95 11.03 3.71
C GLU A 189 11.64 11.26 2.97
N ALA A 190 10.50 11.42 3.65
CA ALA A 190 9.21 11.71 3.00
C ALA A 190 8.69 13.11 3.36
N SER A 191 8.32 13.91 2.35
CA SER A 191 7.73 15.24 2.47
C SER A 191 6.22 15.21 2.19
N PRO A 192 5.39 15.95 2.95
CA PRO A 192 3.94 15.95 2.76
C PRO A 192 3.56 16.70 1.47
N PRO A 193 2.30 16.56 1.02
CA PRO A 193 1.77 17.37 -0.07
C PRO A 193 1.74 18.85 0.34
N ARG A 194 2.64 19.68 -0.19
CA ARG A 194 2.65 21.15 -0.03
C ARG A 194 2.30 21.72 1.36
N PHE A 195 2.81 21.14 2.45
CA PHE A 195 2.85 21.79 3.77
C PHE A 195 4.27 21.74 4.34
N PRO A 196 4.95 22.87 4.54
CA PRO A 196 6.32 22.86 5.06
C PRO A 196 6.36 22.32 6.51
N GLY A 197 7.20 21.32 6.78
CA GLY A 197 7.58 20.92 8.15
C GLY A 197 7.39 19.46 8.58
N LEU A 198 6.95 18.53 7.71
CA LEU A 198 6.68 17.14 8.10
C LEU A 198 7.64 16.14 7.44
N SER A 199 8.91 16.11 7.86
CA SER A 199 9.81 15.02 7.49
C SER A 199 9.52 13.77 8.35
N VAL A 200 9.55 12.59 7.73
CA VAL A 200 9.51 11.31 8.42
C VAL A 200 10.69 10.47 7.96
N ASP A 201 11.64 10.24 8.87
CA ASP A 201 12.81 9.40 8.64
C ASP A 201 12.46 7.94 8.91
N TYR A 202 12.84 7.02 8.02
CA TYR A 202 12.70 5.60 8.31
C TYR A 202 13.68 4.68 7.57
N GLU A 203 14.00 3.53 8.21
CA GLU A 203 15.00 2.53 7.80
C GLU A 203 14.32 1.21 7.40
N LEU A 204 14.25 0.86 6.11
CA LEU A 204 13.75 -0.45 5.70
C LEU A 204 14.92 -1.41 5.50
N ASP A 205 15.10 -2.32 6.45
CA ASP A 205 16.03 -3.43 6.34
C ASP A 205 15.33 -4.59 5.59
N TYR A 206 15.67 -4.75 4.31
CA TYR A 206 15.17 -5.82 3.46
C TYR A 206 15.85 -7.19 3.73
N GLY A 207 16.73 -7.26 4.73
CA GLY A 207 17.63 -8.39 4.97
C GLY A 207 18.75 -8.48 3.93
N ALA A 208 19.72 -9.35 4.18
CA ALA A 208 20.77 -9.64 3.21
C ALA A 208 20.13 -10.07 1.88
N GLY A 209 20.34 -9.27 0.83
CA GLY A 209 20.04 -9.68 -0.53
C GLY A 209 20.86 -10.92 -0.92
N PRO A 210 20.47 -11.60 -2.02
CA PRO A 210 21.20 -12.78 -2.49
C PRO A 210 22.68 -12.48 -2.80
#